data_AF-A0A0D0CRJ2-F1
#
_entry.id   AF-A0A0D0CRJ2-F1
#
_cell.length_a   1.000
_cell.length_b   1.000
_cell.length_c   1.000
_cell.angle_alpha   90.00
_cell.angle_beta   90.00
_cell.angle_gamma   90.00
#
_symmetry.space_group_name_H-M   'P 1'
#
loop_
_entity.id
_entity.type
_entity.pdbx_description
1 polymer ?
#
loop_
_entity_poly.entity_id
_entity_poly.type
_entity_poly.pdbx_seq_one_letter_code
_entity_poly.pdbx_strand_id
1 'polypeptide(L)'
;MVRQFFFSLLLPGVLVALVSLPNFPLVFGEAVNRSIDDTLGDSVTGQRPSYLPTTGVWEDDLCKTCALQPPASSAFAGTYTAATYNPGLKNISITFEFTGTAIYVFFILANAPAPGVTATTAADFLLDGFIAGSFTHSPNASALLFQFNESALAFSKTGLENATHQMVITTAGFGQDIYVNFDYALYTFVIL
;
A
#
# COMPACT_ATOMS: atom_id res chain seq x y z
N MET A 1 23.52 3.69 -55.23
CA MET A 1 24.65 3.14 -56.02
C MET A 1 25.94 3.46 -55.28
N VAL A 2 26.38 2.59 -54.38
CA VAL A 2 27.73 2.63 -53.79
C VAL A 2 28.26 1.20 -53.82
N ARG A 3 29.48 1.09 -54.32
CA ARG A 3 30.12 -0.09 -54.89
C ARG A 3 30.78 -0.92 -53.78
N GLN A 4 30.49 -2.23 -53.77
CA GLN A 4 31.17 -3.22 -52.93
C GLN A 4 32.67 -3.29 -53.27
N PHE A 5 33.50 -3.49 -52.25
CA PHE A 5 34.76 -4.20 -52.39
C PHE A 5 34.79 -5.36 -51.40
N PHE A 6 34.60 -6.56 -51.95
CA PHE A 6 34.96 -7.82 -51.31
C PHE A 6 36.45 -8.06 -51.56
N PHE A 7 37.19 -8.41 -50.50
CA PHE A 7 38.39 -9.22 -50.64
C PHE A 7 38.31 -10.40 -49.66
N SER A 8 38.20 -11.58 -50.24
CA SER A 8 38.22 -12.89 -49.59
C SER A 8 39.68 -13.36 -49.48
N LEU A 9 40.13 -13.67 -48.27
CA LEU A 9 41.25 -14.58 -48.03
C LEU A 9 40.75 -15.66 -47.06
N LEU A 10 40.32 -16.78 -47.65
CA LEU A 10 39.86 -17.98 -46.95
C LEU A 10 41.07 -18.77 -46.43
N LEU A 11 41.24 -18.80 -45.11
CA LEU A 11 41.98 -19.86 -44.42
C LEU A 11 41.06 -21.08 -44.25
N PRO A 12 41.55 -22.32 -44.48
CA PRO A 12 40.74 -23.52 -44.30
C PRO A 12 40.57 -23.81 -42.80
N GLY A 13 39.32 -23.83 -42.32
CA GLY A 13 38.95 -24.61 -41.13
C GLY A 13 38.49 -23.87 -39.88
N VAL A 14 38.07 -22.60 -39.94
CA VAL A 14 37.39 -21.96 -38.79
C VAL A 14 36.03 -21.42 -39.22
N LEU A 15 34.97 -22.11 -38.79
CA LEU A 15 33.59 -21.63 -38.91
C LEU A 15 33.40 -20.49 -37.90
N VAL A 16 33.57 -19.25 -38.33
CA VAL A 16 33.22 -18.08 -37.50
C VAL A 16 31.70 -17.90 -37.56
N ALA A 17 31.00 -18.44 -36.56
CA ALA A 17 29.59 -18.14 -36.36
C ALA A 17 29.47 -16.69 -35.86
N LEU A 18 29.14 -15.76 -36.77
CA LEU A 18 28.70 -14.42 -36.41
C LEU A 18 27.35 -14.55 -35.69
N VAL A 19 27.38 -14.61 -34.36
CA VAL A 19 26.17 -14.48 -33.55
C VAL A 19 25.72 -13.03 -33.67
N SER A 20 24.71 -12.78 -34.51
CA SER A 20 24.00 -11.51 -34.51
C SER A 20 23.27 -11.39 -33.18
N LEU A 21 23.88 -10.71 -32.21
CA LEU A 21 23.18 -10.29 -31.00
C LEU A 21 22.04 -9.37 -31.44
N PRO A 22 20.77 -9.70 -31.18
CA PRO A 22 19.68 -8.79 -31.47
C PRO A 22 19.94 -7.49 -30.72
N ASN A 23 19.81 -6.34 -31.41
CA ASN A 23 19.73 -5.05 -30.75
C ASN A 23 18.42 -5.03 -29.95
N PHE A 24 18.45 -5.55 -28.73
CA PHE A 24 17.39 -5.34 -27.77
C PHE A 24 17.54 -3.90 -27.25
N PRO A 25 16.59 -2.98 -27.54
CA PRO A 25 16.60 -1.69 -26.87
C PRO A 25 16.56 -1.94 -25.35
N LEU A 26 17.58 -1.47 -24.65
CA LEU A 26 17.56 -1.43 -23.19
C LEU A 26 16.58 -0.33 -22.79
N VAL A 27 15.44 -0.73 -22.25
CA VAL A 27 14.50 0.19 -21.61
C VAL A 27 14.96 0.36 -20.16
N PHE A 28 15.34 1.58 -19.79
CA PHE A 28 15.63 1.94 -18.41
C PHE A 28 14.36 2.50 -17.79
N GLY A 29 13.82 1.81 -16.79
CA GLY A 29 12.71 2.31 -16.00
C GLY A 29 13.19 2.94 -14.70
N GLU A 30 12.71 4.13 -14.35
CA GLU A 30 12.94 4.74 -13.03
C GLU A 30 11.76 4.42 -12.11
N ALA A 31 12.05 3.79 -10.97
CA ALA A 31 11.06 3.50 -9.94
C ALA A 31 10.92 4.70 -8.99
N VAL A 32 9.71 5.23 -8.88
CA VAL A 32 9.41 6.41 -8.05
C VAL A 32 8.31 6.07 -7.06
N ASN A 33 8.45 6.55 -5.82
CA ASN A 33 7.44 6.37 -4.77
C ASN A 33 6.49 7.57 -4.69
N ARG A 34 5.22 7.28 -4.45
CA ARG A 34 4.13 8.26 -4.21
C ARG A 34 3.33 7.83 -2.99
N SER A 35 2.67 8.78 -2.34
CA SER A 35 1.80 8.52 -1.19
C SER A 35 0.33 8.68 -1.52
N ILE A 36 -0.50 7.94 -0.79
CA ILE A 36 -1.95 8.14 -0.64
C ILE A 36 -2.20 8.32 0.85
N ASP A 37 -2.51 9.54 1.25
CA ASP A 37 -2.82 9.92 2.63
C ASP A 37 -4.32 9.71 2.90
N ASP A 38 -4.68 9.42 4.15
CA ASP A 38 -6.07 9.21 4.58
C ASP A 38 -6.99 10.42 4.27
N THR A 39 -6.48 11.64 4.49
CA THR A 39 -7.27 12.88 4.45
C THR A 39 -6.90 13.73 3.23
N LEU A 40 -5.63 13.80 2.87
CA LEU A 40 -5.11 14.57 1.74
C LEU A 40 -5.18 13.80 0.42
N GLY A 41 -5.29 12.47 0.48
CA GLY A 41 -5.42 11.60 -0.70
C GLY A 41 -4.10 11.35 -1.42
N ASP A 42 -4.23 10.89 -2.66
CA ASP A 42 -3.10 10.61 -3.54
C ASP A 42 -2.30 11.89 -3.86
N SER A 43 -0.98 11.81 -3.69
CA SER A 43 -0.03 12.93 -3.86
C SER A 43 0.05 13.50 -5.29
N VAL A 44 -0.53 12.83 -6.29
CA VAL A 44 -0.54 13.26 -7.69
C VAL A 44 -1.92 13.78 -8.10
N THR A 45 -2.98 13.06 -7.74
CA THR A 45 -4.35 13.31 -8.20
C THR A 45 -5.23 14.01 -7.16
N GLY A 46 -4.85 13.95 -5.88
CA GLY A 46 -5.66 14.39 -4.75
C GLY A 46 -6.86 13.48 -4.47
N GLN A 47 -6.99 12.34 -5.15
CA GLN A 47 -8.09 11.40 -4.91
C GLN A 47 -7.95 10.79 -3.51
N ARG A 48 -8.98 10.95 -2.69
CA ARG A 48 -9.00 10.47 -1.31
C ARG A 48 -9.52 9.03 -1.23
N PRO A 49 -9.11 8.26 -0.23
CA PRO A 49 -9.75 6.99 0.08
C PRO A 49 -11.25 7.18 0.35
N SER A 50 -12.04 6.20 -0.07
CA SER A 50 -13.46 6.11 0.28
C SER A 50 -13.65 5.16 1.45
N TYR A 51 -14.42 5.61 2.44
CA TYR A 51 -14.68 4.87 3.67
C TYR A 51 -16.14 4.41 3.71
N LEU A 52 -16.36 3.14 4.04
CA LEU A 52 -17.69 2.57 4.23
C LEU A 52 -17.83 1.97 5.64
N PRO A 53 -18.99 2.14 6.30
CA PRO A 53 -20.13 3.00 5.92
C PRO A 53 -19.73 4.48 5.81
N THR A 54 -20.37 5.24 4.91
CA THR A 54 -19.99 6.65 4.65
C THR A 54 -20.29 7.61 5.80
N THR A 55 -21.09 7.20 6.79
CA THR A 55 -21.49 8.06 7.92
C THR A 55 -21.47 7.30 9.23
N GLY A 56 -20.99 7.95 10.29
CA GLY A 56 -21.21 7.57 11.70
C GLY A 56 -20.25 6.54 12.28
N VAL A 57 -19.24 6.09 11.54
CA VAL A 57 -18.28 5.06 12.00
C VAL A 57 -16.83 5.52 11.90
N TRP A 58 -16.49 6.23 10.82
CA TRP A 58 -15.15 6.74 10.57
C TRP A 58 -15.02 8.16 11.11
N GLU A 59 -13.95 8.39 11.87
CA GLU A 59 -13.62 9.66 12.51
C GLU A 59 -12.17 10.04 12.16
N ASP A 60 -11.91 11.34 12.07
CA ASP A 60 -10.58 11.89 11.81
C ASP A 60 -9.79 12.11 13.12
N ASP A 61 -8.56 12.62 12.99
CA ASP A 61 -7.66 12.94 14.09
C ASP A 61 -8.16 14.07 15.02
N LEU A 62 -9.21 14.78 14.62
CA LEU A 62 -9.80 15.87 15.40
C LEU A 62 -10.84 15.36 16.42
N CYS A 63 -11.21 14.08 16.38
CA CYS A 63 -12.19 13.47 17.27
C CYS A 63 -11.79 13.54 18.75
N LYS A 64 -12.31 14.55 19.47
CA LYS A 64 -12.01 14.77 20.90
C LYS A 64 -12.70 13.80 21.84
N THR A 65 -13.73 13.12 21.38
CA THR A 65 -14.50 12.13 22.14
C THR A 65 -14.04 10.69 21.90
N CYS A 66 -13.14 10.47 20.93
CA CYS A 66 -12.60 9.16 20.63
C CYS A 66 -11.73 8.66 21.78
N ALA A 67 -11.85 7.38 22.13
CA ALA A 67 -11.14 6.78 23.25
C ALA A 67 -9.64 6.54 22.94
N LEU A 68 -9.32 6.26 21.67
CA LEU A 68 -7.96 6.22 21.16
C LEU A 68 -7.71 7.49 20.36
N GLN A 69 -6.66 8.22 20.75
CA GLN A 69 -6.24 9.47 20.11
C GLN A 69 -4.74 9.42 19.87
N PRO A 70 -4.30 8.73 18.80
CA PRO A 70 -2.90 8.82 18.40
C PRO A 70 -2.45 10.27 18.22
N PRO A 71 -1.22 10.63 18.62
CA PRO A 71 -0.68 11.94 18.36
C PRO A 71 -0.57 12.19 16.84
N ALA A 72 -1.41 13.09 16.33
CA ALA A 72 -1.44 13.46 14.91
C ALA A 72 -0.07 13.90 14.39
N SER A 73 0.76 14.56 15.21
CA SER A 73 2.13 14.95 14.86
C SER A 73 3.07 13.79 14.50
N SER A 74 2.69 12.55 14.81
CA SER A 74 3.45 11.34 14.48
C SER A 74 2.86 10.58 13.29
N ALA A 75 1.63 10.91 12.88
CA ALA A 75 1.01 10.37 11.69
C ALA A 75 1.61 10.98 10.42
N PHE A 76 1.48 10.27 9.30
CA PHE A 76 1.88 10.79 8.01
C PHE A 76 1.01 12.01 7.67
N ALA A 77 1.65 13.07 7.16
CA ALA A 77 1.06 14.37 6.89
C ALA A 77 0.25 15.04 8.03
N GLY A 78 0.30 14.48 9.26
CA GLY A 78 -0.41 15.04 10.41
C GLY A 78 -1.89 14.65 10.49
N THR A 79 -2.36 13.66 9.76
CA THR A 79 -3.77 13.23 9.73
C THR A 79 -3.90 11.71 9.82
N TYR A 80 -5.06 11.23 10.23
CA TYR A 80 -5.43 9.81 10.13
C TYR A 80 -6.95 9.66 10.21
N THR A 81 -7.45 8.55 9.68
CA THR A 81 -8.88 8.20 9.74
C THR A 81 -9.05 6.84 10.40
N ALA A 82 -9.87 6.78 11.43
CA ALA A 82 -10.03 5.61 12.27
C ALA A 82 -11.50 5.22 12.48
N ALA A 83 -11.72 3.95 12.78
CA ALA A 83 -13.02 3.39 13.11
C ALA A 83 -12.87 2.22 14.09
N THR A 84 -13.97 1.93 14.79
CA THR A 84 -14.13 0.65 15.50
C THR A 84 -15.23 -0.16 14.82
N TYR A 85 -14.82 -1.23 14.14
CA TYR A 85 -15.74 -2.27 13.73
C TYR A 85 -16.37 -2.90 14.97
N ASN A 86 -17.65 -3.23 14.89
CA ASN A 86 -18.34 -4.14 15.80
C ASN A 86 -19.20 -5.10 14.97
N PRO A 87 -19.58 -6.28 15.52
CA PRO A 87 -20.35 -7.28 14.77
C PRO A 87 -21.67 -6.77 14.18
N GLY A 88 -22.30 -5.76 14.78
CA GLY A 88 -23.54 -5.15 14.28
C GLY A 88 -23.38 -4.38 12.97
N LEU A 89 -22.17 -3.86 12.68
CA LEU A 89 -21.86 -3.16 11.43
C LEU A 89 -21.72 -4.09 10.24
N LYS A 90 -21.47 -5.40 10.47
CA LYS A 90 -21.18 -6.45 9.48
C LYS A 90 -19.89 -6.28 8.70
N ASN A 91 -19.57 -5.06 8.25
CA ASN A 91 -18.36 -4.72 7.51
C ASN A 91 -18.04 -3.23 7.64
N ILE A 92 -16.76 -2.90 7.74
CA ILE A 92 -16.22 -1.56 7.45
C ILE A 92 -15.10 -1.70 6.40
N SER A 93 -14.93 -0.72 5.52
CA SER A 93 -13.90 -0.79 4.48
C SER A 93 -13.31 0.55 4.10
N ILE A 94 -12.09 0.49 3.58
CA ILE A 94 -11.34 1.60 2.99
C ILE A 94 -10.99 1.18 1.56
N THR A 95 -11.23 2.06 0.59
CA THR A 95 -10.95 1.77 -0.82
C THR A 95 -10.23 2.95 -1.46
N PHE A 96 -9.17 2.64 -2.21
CA PHE A 96 -8.45 3.62 -3.02
C PHE A 96 -7.82 2.92 -4.22
N GLU A 97 -7.41 3.70 -5.20
CA GLU A 97 -6.75 3.23 -6.42
C GLU A 97 -5.33 3.80 -6.49
N PHE A 98 -4.42 3.04 -7.08
CA PHE A 98 -3.06 3.48 -7.37
C PHE A 98 -2.61 2.91 -8.71
N THR A 99 -1.65 3.55 -9.37
CA THR A 99 -1.03 3.00 -10.58
C THR A 99 0.43 2.73 -10.30
N GLY A 100 0.84 1.47 -10.27
CA GLY A 100 2.21 1.13 -9.89
C GLY A 100 2.50 -0.36 -9.71
N THR A 101 3.77 -0.67 -9.51
CA THR A 101 4.35 -2.02 -9.42
C THR A 101 4.50 -2.53 -7.98
N ALA A 102 4.27 -1.68 -6.98
CA ALA A 102 4.26 -2.07 -5.57
C ALA A 102 3.35 -1.17 -4.73
N ILE A 103 2.87 -1.69 -3.60
CA ILE A 103 2.06 -0.99 -2.61
C ILE A 103 2.48 -1.41 -1.19
N TYR A 104 2.47 -0.45 -0.27
CA TYR A 104 2.75 -0.60 1.16
C TYR A 104 1.67 0.18 1.91
N VAL A 105 0.97 -0.46 2.85
CA VAL A 105 -0.12 0.15 3.62
C VAL A 105 0.29 0.21 5.08
N PHE A 106 0.13 1.39 5.67
CA PHE A 106 0.51 1.68 7.04
C PHE A 106 -0.72 2.05 7.86
N PHE A 107 -0.83 1.42 9.02
CA PHE A 107 -1.82 1.76 10.02
C PHE A 107 -1.17 2.54 11.16
N ILE A 108 -1.99 3.03 12.09
CA ILE A 108 -1.53 3.39 13.43
C ILE A 108 -2.03 2.33 14.40
N LEU A 109 -1.10 1.64 15.07
CA LEU A 109 -1.42 0.52 15.95
C LEU A 109 -1.39 0.96 17.42
N ALA A 110 -2.45 0.67 18.17
CA ALA A 110 -2.53 0.97 19.59
C ALA A 110 -2.13 -0.24 20.46
N ASN A 111 -1.49 0.01 21.60
CA ASN A 111 -0.89 -1.05 22.43
C ASN A 111 -1.33 -1.08 23.89
N ALA A 112 -1.69 0.07 24.46
CA ALA A 112 -2.06 0.17 25.87
C ALA A 112 -3.34 1.02 26.02
N PRO A 113 -4.50 0.51 25.56
CA PRO A 113 -5.77 1.19 25.71
C PRO A 113 -6.18 1.29 27.19
N ALA A 114 -7.03 2.28 27.52
CA ALA A 114 -7.72 2.31 28.80
C ALA A 114 -8.64 1.07 28.98
N PRO A 115 -9.01 0.68 30.21
CA PRO A 115 -9.92 -0.44 30.43
C PRO A 115 -11.24 -0.28 29.66
N GLY A 116 -11.66 -1.33 28.95
CA GLY A 116 -12.87 -1.33 28.14
C GLY A 116 -12.72 -0.71 26.74
N VAL A 117 -11.52 -0.23 26.38
CA VAL A 117 -11.23 0.31 25.04
C VAL A 117 -10.54 -0.75 24.19
N THR A 118 -11.08 -0.99 23.00
CA THR A 118 -10.53 -1.93 22.02
C THR A 118 -9.35 -1.31 21.28
N ALA A 119 -8.21 -2.00 21.23
CA ALA A 119 -7.04 -1.63 20.44
C ALA A 119 -6.57 -2.76 19.50
N THR A 120 -7.25 -3.91 19.51
CA THR A 120 -6.98 -5.00 18.57
C THR A 120 -7.29 -4.55 17.16
N THR A 121 -6.34 -4.71 16.24
CA THR A 121 -6.51 -4.35 14.83
C THR A 121 -6.49 -5.60 13.99
N ALA A 122 -7.41 -5.71 13.04
CA ALA A 122 -7.44 -6.79 12.07
C ALA A 122 -8.12 -6.32 10.78
N ALA A 123 -7.56 -6.72 9.64
CA ALA A 123 -8.11 -6.41 8.33
C ALA A 123 -7.64 -7.42 7.27
N ASP A 124 -8.46 -7.63 6.25
CA ASP A 124 -8.09 -8.30 5.01
C ASP A 124 -7.84 -7.27 3.91
N PHE A 125 -6.88 -7.56 3.03
CA PHE A 125 -6.49 -6.71 1.92
C PHE A 125 -6.84 -7.42 0.63
N LEU A 126 -7.70 -6.81 -0.16
CA LEU A 126 -8.04 -7.26 -1.49
C LEU A 126 -7.37 -6.36 -2.52
N LEU A 127 -6.66 -6.96 -3.45
CA LEU A 127 -6.08 -6.29 -4.60
C LEU A 127 -6.84 -6.75 -5.85
N ASP A 128 -7.42 -5.81 -6.58
CA ASP A 128 -8.20 -6.05 -7.79
C ASP A 128 -9.33 -7.09 -7.60
N GLY A 129 -9.96 -7.07 -6.42
CA GLY A 129 -11.05 -7.97 -6.05
C GLY A 129 -10.63 -9.34 -5.51
N PHE A 130 -9.33 -9.63 -5.43
CA PHE A 130 -8.81 -10.89 -4.87
C PHE A 130 -8.12 -10.67 -3.54
N ILE A 131 -8.33 -11.58 -2.57
CA ILE A 131 -7.61 -11.54 -1.29
C ILE A 131 -6.11 -11.67 -1.55
N ALA A 132 -5.37 -10.64 -1.18
CA ALA A 132 -3.92 -10.55 -1.34
C ALA A 132 -3.17 -10.77 -0.02
N GLY A 133 -3.83 -10.57 1.13
CA GLY A 133 -3.27 -10.82 2.45
C GLY A 133 -4.23 -10.44 3.57
N SER A 134 -3.80 -10.70 4.80
CA SER A 134 -4.50 -10.33 6.02
C SER A 134 -3.51 -9.82 7.06
N PHE A 135 -4.01 -9.03 8.01
CA PHE A 135 -3.23 -8.45 9.09
C PHE A 135 -3.97 -8.60 10.42
N THR A 136 -3.21 -8.85 11.47
CA THR A 136 -3.69 -8.84 12.85
C THR A 136 -2.64 -8.25 13.77
N HIS A 137 -3.05 -7.37 14.66
CA HIS A 137 -2.24 -6.81 15.73
C HIS A 137 -2.97 -6.97 17.06
N SER A 138 -2.25 -7.50 18.05
CA SER A 138 -2.73 -7.60 19.43
C SER A 138 -2.00 -6.57 20.29
N PRO A 139 -2.73 -5.75 21.09
CA PRO A 139 -2.12 -4.72 21.91
C PRO A 139 -1.09 -5.30 22.88
N ASN A 140 0.11 -4.70 22.92
CA ASN A 140 1.17 -5.07 23.85
C ASN A 140 1.44 -3.95 24.85
N ALA A 141 0.99 -4.11 26.09
CA ALA A 141 1.14 -3.10 27.14
C ALA A 141 2.60 -2.74 27.50
N SER A 142 3.58 -3.53 27.06
CA SER A 142 5.01 -3.23 27.22
C SER A 142 5.62 -2.43 26.05
N ALA A 143 4.88 -2.25 24.96
CA ALA A 143 5.28 -1.47 23.80
C ALA A 143 4.88 0.01 23.95
N LEU A 144 5.33 0.85 22.99
CA LEU A 144 4.87 2.23 22.88
C LEU A 144 3.36 2.28 22.71
N LEU A 145 2.70 3.28 23.31
CA LEU A 145 1.23 3.44 23.30
C LEU A 145 0.65 3.34 21.90
N PHE A 146 1.34 3.93 20.92
CA PHE A 146 1.02 3.88 19.51
C PHE A 146 2.28 3.55 18.69
N GLN A 147 2.11 2.82 17.58
CA GLN A 147 3.13 2.54 16.57
C GLN A 147 2.75 3.21 15.26
N PHE A 148 3.76 3.69 14.53
CA PHE A 148 3.63 4.49 13.31
C PHE A 148 4.65 4.02 12.26
N ASN A 149 4.49 4.49 11.03
CA ASN A 149 5.43 4.30 9.92
C ASN A 149 5.85 2.82 9.78
N GLU A 150 7.13 2.52 9.59
CA GLU A 150 7.65 1.17 9.32
C GLU A 150 7.29 0.15 10.41
N SER A 151 7.15 0.59 11.66
CA SER A 151 6.74 -0.29 12.77
C SER A 151 5.27 -0.70 12.72
N ALA A 152 4.48 -0.05 11.88
CA ALA A 152 3.05 -0.26 11.70
C ALA A 152 2.68 -0.59 10.23
N LEU A 153 3.63 -1.15 9.47
CA LEU A 153 3.36 -1.71 8.14
C LEU A 153 2.34 -2.86 8.27
N ALA A 154 1.14 -2.64 7.75
CA ALA A 154 0.03 -3.59 7.84
C ALA A 154 -0.01 -4.54 6.63
N PHE A 155 0.37 -4.05 5.45
CA PHE A 155 0.38 -4.85 4.23
C PHE A 155 1.44 -4.35 3.25
N SER A 156 2.03 -5.26 2.49
CA SER A 156 2.86 -4.90 1.34
C SER A 156 2.75 -5.93 0.22
N LYS A 157 2.87 -5.45 -1.02
CA LYS A 157 2.93 -6.28 -2.21
C LYS A 157 3.83 -5.62 -3.25
N THR A 158 4.77 -6.38 -3.80
CA THR A 158 5.67 -5.95 -4.88
C THR A 158 5.51 -6.85 -6.08
N GLY A 159 6.04 -6.42 -7.23
CA GLY A 159 6.00 -7.22 -8.46
C GLY A 159 4.62 -7.24 -9.12
N LEU A 160 3.84 -6.18 -8.89
CA LEU A 160 2.61 -5.91 -9.61
C LEU A 160 2.93 -5.44 -11.03
N GLU A 161 1.96 -5.59 -11.93
CA GLU A 161 2.05 -4.96 -13.25
C GLU A 161 2.07 -3.43 -13.08
N ASN A 162 2.73 -2.70 -13.98
CA ASN A 162 2.69 -1.23 -13.93
C ASN A 162 1.36 -0.74 -14.51
N ALA A 163 0.28 -0.97 -13.79
CA ALA A 163 -1.10 -0.70 -14.19
C ALA A 163 -1.88 -0.10 -13.02
N THR A 164 -3.11 0.33 -13.29
CA THR A 164 -4.03 0.78 -12.24
C THR A 164 -4.55 -0.42 -11.46
N HIS A 165 -4.44 -0.35 -10.15
CA HIS A 165 -4.88 -1.34 -9.19
C HIS A 165 -5.87 -0.72 -8.20
N GLN A 166 -6.80 -1.53 -7.73
CA GLN A 166 -7.70 -1.17 -6.64
C GLN A 166 -7.28 -1.90 -5.37
N MET A 167 -7.10 -1.15 -4.29
CA MET A 167 -6.95 -1.68 -2.94
C MET A 167 -8.27 -1.56 -2.19
N VAL A 168 -8.73 -2.67 -1.61
CA VAL A 168 -9.82 -2.68 -0.64
C VAL A 168 -9.32 -3.28 0.67
N ILE A 169 -9.34 -2.49 1.72
CA ILE A 169 -9.05 -2.91 3.10
C ILE A 169 -10.40 -3.14 3.76
N THR A 170 -10.63 -4.34 4.31
CA THR A 170 -11.93 -4.70 4.91
C THR A 170 -11.76 -5.34 6.27
N THR A 171 -12.69 -5.02 7.17
CA THR A 171 -12.81 -5.65 8.48
C THR A 171 -14.24 -6.15 8.63
N ALA A 172 -14.40 -7.47 8.59
CA ALA A 172 -15.69 -8.14 8.63
C ALA A 172 -15.58 -9.52 9.30
N GLY A 173 -16.69 -10.06 9.79
CA GLY A 173 -16.76 -11.45 10.28
C GLY A 173 -16.16 -11.68 11.67
N PHE A 174 -15.63 -10.65 12.34
CA PHE A 174 -15.18 -10.75 13.71
C PHE A 174 -16.36 -10.72 14.69
N GLY A 175 -16.30 -11.55 15.74
CA GLY A 175 -17.27 -11.61 16.84
C GLY A 175 -16.99 -10.63 17.99
N GLN A 176 -16.05 -9.71 17.78
CA GLN A 176 -15.59 -8.71 18.75
C GLN A 176 -15.31 -7.39 18.03
N ASP A 177 -15.11 -6.33 18.80
CA ASP A 177 -14.74 -5.04 18.26
C ASP A 177 -13.32 -5.07 17.71
N ILE A 178 -13.07 -4.34 16.63
CA ILE A 178 -11.76 -4.24 15.97
C ILE A 178 -11.49 -2.77 15.65
N TYR A 179 -10.37 -2.24 16.14
CA TYR A 179 -9.92 -0.89 15.86
C TYR A 179 -9.09 -0.87 14.58
N VAL A 180 -9.49 -0.05 13.61
CA VAL A 180 -8.77 0.18 12.35
C VAL A 180 -8.44 1.66 12.28
N ASN A 181 -7.18 1.98 12.04
CA ASN A 181 -6.72 3.35 11.85
C ASN A 181 -5.78 3.37 10.65
N PHE A 182 -6.26 3.96 9.55
CA PHE A 182 -5.49 4.12 8.34
C PHE A 182 -4.81 5.48 8.33
N ASP A 183 -3.50 5.45 8.12
CA ASP A 183 -2.62 6.61 8.10
C ASP A 183 -2.30 6.96 6.64
N TYR A 184 -1.56 6.07 5.96
CA TYR A 184 -1.20 6.27 4.57
C TYR A 184 -0.85 4.97 3.87
N ALA A 185 -0.76 5.06 2.54
CA ALA A 185 -0.12 4.06 1.71
C ALA A 185 1.00 4.69 0.86
N LEU A 186 2.02 3.89 0.55
CA LEU A 186 3.04 4.22 -0.45
C LEU A 186 2.92 3.26 -1.62
N TYR A 187 2.95 3.77 -2.84
CA TYR A 187 3.08 2.95 -4.03
C TYR A 187 4.30 3.34 -4.84
N THR A 188 4.89 2.34 -5.49
CA THR A 188 5.99 2.51 -6.43
C THR A 188 5.44 2.37 -7.83
N PHE A 189 5.80 3.26 -8.75
CA PHE A 189 5.48 3.15 -10.17
C PHE A 189 6.74 3.30 -11.01
N VAL A 190 6.72 2.79 -12.24
CA VAL A 190 7.86 2.85 -13.16
C VAL A 190 7.56 3.83 -14.27
N ILE A 191 8.44 4.81 -14.47
CA ILE A 191 8.44 5.67 -15.65
C ILE A 191 9.25 4.93 -16.72
N LEU A 192 8.64 4.71 -17.88
CA LEU A 192 9.26 4.07 -19.05
C LEU A 192 9.76 5.10 -20.07
#